data_AF-A0A530ASB1-F1
#
_entry.id   AF-A0A530ASB1-F1
#
_cell.length_a   1.000
_cell.length_b   1.000
_cell.length_c   1.000
_cell.angle_alpha   90.00
_cell.angle_beta   90.00
_cell.angle_gamma   90.00
#
_symmetry.space_group_name_H-M   'P 1'
#
loop_
_entity.id
_entity.type
_entity.pdbx_description
1 polymer ?
#
loop_
_entity_poly.entity_id
_entity_poly.type
_entity_poly.pdbx_seq_one_letter_code
_entity_poly.pdbx_strand_id
1 'polypeptide(L)' 'MSDDEIILSELSDDELVQQMHDDLYDGLKEEIEEGTHILLERGWA' A
#
# COMPACT_ATOMS: atom_id res chain seq x y z
N MET A 1 5.36 9.74 16.00
CA MET A 1 4.47 9.24 14.94
C MET A 1 4.75 7.76 14.89
N SER A 2 3.71 6.94 14.91
CA SER A 2 3.85 5.49 15.10
C SER A 2 4.66 4.89 13.94
N ASP A 3 5.91 4.51 14.19
CA ASP A 3 6.71 3.64 13.30
C ASP A 3 6.18 2.19 13.38
N ASP A 4 4.85 2.02 13.41
CA ASP A 4 4.26 0.70 13.27
C ASP A 4 4.25 0.43 11.77
N GLU A 5 5.25 -0.32 11.30
CA GLU A 5 5.28 -0.91 9.96
C GLU A 5 3.93 -1.58 9.69
N ILE A 6 3.11 -0.93 8.87
CA ILE A 6 1.81 -1.45 8.48
C ILE A 6 2.04 -2.62 7.53
N ILE A 7 1.38 -3.75 7.81
CA ILE A 7 1.37 -4.89 6.90
C ILE A 7 0.34 -4.59 5.79
N LEU A 8 0.82 -4.15 4.62
CA LEU A 8 -0.01 -3.74 3.47
C LEU A 8 -1.02 -4.82 3.05
N SER A 9 -0.63 -6.10 3.14
CA SER A 9 -1.49 -7.24 2.75
C SER A 9 -2.69 -7.46 3.67
N GLU A 10 -2.67 -6.92 4.90
CA GLU A 10 -3.78 -7.01 5.86
C GLU A 10 -4.83 -5.90 5.67
N LEU A 11 -4.52 -4.86 4.89
CA LEU A 11 -5.43 -3.76 4.59
C LEU A 11 -6.51 -4.19 3.59
N SER A 12 -7.72 -3.65 3.73
CA SER A 12 -8.72 -3.71 2.66
C SER A 12 -8.26 -2.89 1.44
N ASP A 13 -8.89 -3.09 0.27
CA ASP A 13 -8.49 -2.38 -0.96
C ASP A 13 -8.54 -0.85 -0.78
N ASP A 14 -9.59 -0.33 -0.14
CA ASP A 14 -9.74 1.11 0.09
C ASP A 14 -8.65 1.66 1.02
N GLU A 15 -8.33 0.92 2.09
CA GLU A 15 -7.28 1.30 3.05
C GLU A 15 -5.88 1.20 2.41
N LEU A 16 -5.64 0.16 1.61
CA LEU A 16 -4.39 -0.02 0.88
C LEU A 16 -4.16 1.13 -0.11
N VAL A 17 -5.19 1.54 -0.85
CA VAL A 17 -5.09 2.69 -1.77
C VAL A 17 -4.83 3.99 -1.01
N GLN A 18 -5.45 4.20 0.16
CA GLN A 18 -5.14 5.38 0.98
C GLN A 18 -3.69 5.36 1.45
N GLN A 19 -3.19 4.23 1.96
CA GLN A 19 -1.81 4.10 2.39
C GLN A 19 -0.84 4.34 1.23
N MET A 20 -1.11 3.77 0.05
CA MET A 20 -0.32 4.02 -1.15
C MET A 20 -0.34 5.49 -1.60
N HIS A 21 -1.34 6.30 -1.24
CA HIS A 21 -1.26 7.73 -1.49
C HIS A 21 -0.25 8.41 -0.56
N ASP A 22 -0.25 8.05 0.71
CA ASP A 22 0.69 8.59 1.69
C ASP A 22 2.12 8.16 1.34
N ASP A 23 2.34 6.88 1.03
CA ASP A 23 3.63 6.33 0.57
C ASP A 23 4.15 7.08 -0.67
N LEU A 24 3.26 7.42 -1.61
CA LEU A 24 3.63 8.19 -2.80
C LEU A 24 4.06 9.61 -2.45
N TYR A 25 3.40 10.28 -1.51
CA TYR A 25 3.79 11.61 -1.06
C TYR A 25 5.11 11.60 -0.29
N ASP A 26 5.38 10.53 0.44
CA ASP A 26 6.64 10.35 1.19
C ASP A 26 7.79 9.81 0.33
N GLY A 27 7.52 9.45 -0.93
CA GLY A 27 8.52 8.98 -1.89
C GLY A 27 8.96 7.52 -1.66
N LEU A 28 8.11 6.75 -1.01
CA LEU A 28 8.29 5.36 -0.62
C LEU A 28 7.98 4.42 -1.81
N LYS A 29 8.98 4.23 -2.68
CA LYS A 29 8.80 3.47 -3.92
C LYS A 29 8.53 1.98 -3.67
N GLU A 30 9.20 1.36 -2.71
CA GLU A 30 9.14 -0.10 -2.50
C GLU A 30 7.74 -0.51 -2.02
N GLU A 31 7.15 0.32 -1.17
CA GLU A 31 5.82 0.23 -0.61
C GLU A 31 4.73 0.38 -1.69
N ILE A 32 4.93 1.30 -2.64
CA ILE A 32 4.04 1.43 -3.81
C ILE A 32 4.11 0.21 -4.72
N GLU A 33 5.31 -0.33 -4.94
CA GLU A 33 5.48 -1.53 -5.77
C GLU A 33 4.80 -2.74 -5.12
N GLU A 34 4.97 -2.91 -3.81
CA GLU A 34 4.29 -3.95 -3.02
C GLU A 34 2.77 -3.80 -3.06
N GLY A 35 2.25 -2.60 -2.75
CA GLY A 35 0.81 -2.34 -2.78
C GLY A 35 0.20 -2.58 -4.17
N THR A 36 0.93 -2.23 -5.24
CA THR A 36 0.51 -2.50 -6.62
C THR A 36 0.42 -4.01 -6.89
N HIS A 37 1.43 -4.79 -6.49
CA HIS A 37 1.37 -6.25 -6.65
C HIS A 37 0.21 -6.87 -5.86
N ILE A 38 -0.04 -6.42 -4.62
CA ILE A 38 -1.17 -6.89 -3.81
C ILE A 38 -2.50 -6.63 -4.52
N LEU A 39 -2.72 -5.42 -5.06
CA LEU A 39 -3.95 -5.09 -5.78
C LEU A 39 -4.13 -5.94 -7.04
N LEU A 40 -3.05 -6.19 -7.80
CA LEU A 40 -3.07 -7.08 -8.96
C LEU A 40 -3.39 -8.52 -8.56
N GLU A 41 -2.84 -9.03 -7.47
CA GLU A 41 -3.15 -10.36 -6.91
C GLU A 41 -4.62 -10.47 -6.46
N ARG A 42 -5.23 -9.37 -6.03
CA ARG A 42 -6.66 -9.26 -5.70
C ARG A 42 -7.57 -9.12 -6.93
N GLY A 43 -6.99 -9.07 -8.13
CA GLY A 43 -7.74 -9.06 -9.39
C GLY A 43 -8.10 -7.68 -9.94
N TRP A 44 -7.44 -6.62 -9.47
CA TRP A 44 -7.50 -5.31 -10.12
C TRP A 44 -6.81 -5.42 -11.50
N ALA A 45 -7.48 -4.99 -12.58
CA ALA A 45 -7.01 -5.10 -13.97
C ALA A 45 -7.35 -3.85 -14.79
#